data_AF-A0A1I6SSX2-F1
#
_entry.id   AF-A0A1I6SSX2-F1
#
_cell.length_a   1.000
_cell.length_b   1.000
_cell.length_c   1.000
_cell.angle_alpha   90.00
_cell.angle_beta   90.00
_cell.angle_gamma   90.00
#
_symmetry.space_group_name_H-M   'P 1'
#
loop_
_entity.id
_entity.type
_entity.pdbx_description
1 polymer ?
#
loop_
_entity_poly.entity_id
_entity_poly.type
_entity_poly.pdbx_seq_one_letter_code
_entity_poly.pdbx_strand_id
1 'polypeptide(L)'
;MAKAKTPGRRPQTAQPAIAGAAVAADAPAPKKRTSIPQFISQVRAEGRKIVWPSRKETWITSVMVFIMVAIAAVFFFVVDTALAFLSRFVLAIGQ
;
A
#
# COMPACT_ATOMS: atom_id res chain seq x y z
N MET A 1 61.29 -36.61 -53.63
CA MET A 1 61.15 -35.43 -52.76
C MET A 1 59.71 -35.38 -52.28
N ALA A 2 59.50 -35.65 -50.99
CA ALA A 2 58.22 -35.99 -50.39
C ALA A 2 57.33 -34.75 -50.13
N LYS A 3 56.04 -34.85 -50.46
CA LYS A 3 54.97 -34.07 -49.80
C LYS A 3 54.12 -35.04 -48.98
N ALA A 4 54.15 -34.86 -47.66
CA ALA A 4 53.40 -35.57 -46.63
C ALA A 4 51.88 -35.45 -46.88
N LYS A 5 51.07 -36.52 -46.87
CA LYS A 5 50.62 -37.41 -45.78
C LYS A 5 49.74 -36.70 -44.72
N THR A 6 48.42 -36.65 -44.99
CA THR A 6 47.27 -37.23 -44.21
C THR A 6 47.12 -36.88 -42.69
N PRO A 7 45.97 -37.07 -42.01
CA PRO A 7 44.54 -36.79 -42.25
C PRO A 7 43.92 -35.88 -41.15
N GLY A 8 42.65 -35.50 -41.29
CA GLY A 8 41.88 -34.89 -40.20
C GLY A 8 41.64 -35.83 -39.00
N ARG A 9 41.60 -35.26 -37.78
CA ARG A 9 41.10 -35.92 -36.56
C ARG A 9 40.58 -34.93 -35.50
N ARG A 10 39.26 -34.76 -35.47
CA ARG A 10 38.34 -34.74 -34.29
C ARG A 10 38.55 -33.67 -33.16
N PRO A 11 37.56 -33.48 -32.25
CA PRO A 11 36.92 -32.18 -32.00
C PRO A 11 37.32 -31.48 -30.69
N GLN A 12 36.86 -30.23 -30.57
CA GLN A 12 36.84 -29.34 -29.41
C GLN A 12 36.86 -30.05 -28.05
N THR A 13 37.89 -29.80 -27.25
CA THR A 13 37.80 -29.74 -25.78
C THR A 13 38.97 -28.93 -25.23
N ALA A 14 38.66 -28.12 -24.21
CA ALA A 14 39.54 -27.51 -23.21
C ALA A 14 40.27 -26.17 -23.49
N GLN A 15 39.90 -25.19 -22.64
CA GLN A 15 40.70 -24.12 -22.03
C GLN A 15 41.18 -22.96 -22.95
N PRO A 16 41.62 -21.79 -22.42
CA PRO A 16 41.78 -21.40 -21.01
C PRO A 16 41.37 -19.96 -20.67
N ALA A 17 41.52 -19.67 -19.38
CA ALA A 17 41.45 -18.38 -18.71
C ALA A 17 42.36 -17.27 -19.28
N ILE A 18 42.17 -16.09 -18.70
CA ILE A 18 43.02 -14.89 -18.61
C ILE A 18 42.81 -13.81 -19.68
N ALA A 19 42.12 -12.75 -19.28
CA ALA A 19 42.41 -11.40 -19.74
C ALA A 19 41.95 -10.42 -18.66
N GLY A 20 42.92 -9.94 -17.87
CA GLY A 20 42.75 -8.65 -17.22
C GLY A 20 42.65 -7.60 -18.32
N ALA A 21 41.51 -6.93 -18.39
CA ALA A 21 41.36 -5.72 -19.19
C ALA A 21 40.39 -4.79 -18.45
N ALA A 22 40.99 -3.73 -17.92
CA ALA A 22 40.38 -2.44 -17.65
C ALA A 22 39.21 -2.41 -16.65
N VAL A 23 39.54 -1.84 -15.50
CA VAL A 23 38.70 -0.94 -14.70
C VAL A 23 37.93 0.00 -15.64
N ALA A 24 36.74 -0.41 -16.08
CA ALA A 24 35.73 0.48 -16.58
C ALA A 24 34.94 0.94 -15.36
N ALA A 25 35.22 2.18 -14.95
CA ALA A 25 34.47 2.90 -13.95
C ALA A 25 32.96 2.79 -14.24
N ASP A 26 32.24 2.06 -13.38
CA ASP A 26 30.78 2.05 -13.38
C ASP A 26 30.33 3.36 -12.71
N ALA A 27 30.20 4.41 -13.54
CA ALA A 27 29.66 5.68 -13.12
C ALA A 27 28.20 5.48 -12.65
N PRO A 28 27.80 5.98 -11.47
CA PRO A 28 26.46 5.75 -10.95
C PRO A 28 25.46 6.49 -11.85
N ALA A 29 24.69 5.74 -12.63
CA ALA A 29 23.65 6.31 -13.47
C ALA A 29 22.69 7.15 -12.61
N PRO A 30 22.33 8.38 -13.04
CA PRO A 30 21.52 9.28 -12.26
C PRO A 30 20.16 8.63 -12.01
N LYS A 31 19.88 8.34 -10.74
CA LYS A 31 18.62 7.79 -10.23
C LYS A 31 17.50 8.76 -10.64
N LYS A 32 16.87 8.51 -11.80
CA LYS A 32 15.73 9.30 -12.27
C LYS A 32 14.67 9.24 -11.17
N ARG A 33 14.41 10.41 -10.59
CA ARG A 33 13.39 10.63 -9.56
C ARG A 33 12.12 9.94 -10.01
N THR A 34 11.69 8.95 -9.23
CA THR A 34 10.45 8.16 -9.35
C THR A 34 9.62 8.52 -10.58
N SER A 35 9.88 7.85 -11.70
CA SER A 35 9.00 7.98 -12.85
C SER A 35 7.59 7.51 -12.43
N ILE A 36 6.55 8.27 -12.80
CA ILE A 36 5.13 7.95 -12.55
C ILE A 36 4.81 6.44 -12.70
N PRO A 37 5.30 5.72 -13.72
CA PRO A 37 5.10 4.27 -13.82
C PRO A 37 5.73 3.44 -12.69
N GLN A 38 6.90 3.82 -12.16
CA GLN A 38 7.47 3.15 -10.99
C GLN A 38 6.71 3.45 -9.70
N PHE A 39 6.17 4.66 -9.55
CA PHE A 39 5.34 5.01 -8.40
C PHE A 39 4.07 4.14 -8.31
N ILE A 40 3.37 3.91 -9.43
CA ILE A 40 2.20 3.00 -9.46
C ILE A 40 2.59 1.57 -9.04
N SER A 41 3.76 1.10 -9.47
CA SER A 41 4.25 -0.23 -9.08
C SER A 41 4.52 -0.33 -7.57
N GLN A 42 5.03 0.74 -6.95
CA GLN A 42 5.26 0.84 -5.51
C GLN A 42 3.93 0.93 -4.73
N VAL A 43 2.97 1.75 -5.19
CA VAL A 43 1.63 1.86 -4.59
C VAL A 43 0.89 0.54 -4.64
N ARG A 44 1.00 -0.22 -5.74
CA ARG A 44 0.40 -1.57 -5.82
C ARG A 44 1.09 -2.57 -4.89
N ALA A 45 2.41 -2.45 -4.69
CA ALA A 45 3.15 -3.29 -3.74
C ALA A 45 2.75 -2.98 -2.29
N GLU A 46 2.59 -1.72 -1.92
CA GLU A 46 2.11 -1.30 -0.60
C GLU A 46 0.61 -1.58 -0.41
N GLY A 47 -0.20 -1.41 -1.45
CA GLY A 47 -1.63 -1.70 -1.43
C GLY A 47 -1.96 -3.16 -1.14
N ARG A 48 -1.07 -4.09 -1.49
CA ARG A 48 -1.20 -5.52 -1.13
C ARG A 48 -1.03 -5.79 0.36
N LYS A 49 -0.44 -4.86 1.12
CA LYS A 49 -0.31 -4.96 2.58
C LYS A 49 -1.56 -4.47 3.30
N ILE A 50 -2.50 -3.83 2.59
CA ILE A 50 -3.76 -3.35 3.14
C ILE A 50 -4.71 -4.55 3.28
N VAL A 51 -4.91 -4.97 4.53
CA VAL A 51 -5.95 -5.93 4.86
C VAL A 51 -7.25 -5.15 4.96
N TRP A 52 -8.13 -5.32 3.96
CA TRP A 52 -9.45 -4.68 3.99
C TRP A 52 -10.34 -5.38 5.03
N PRO A 53 -11.08 -4.60 5.84
CA PRO A 53 -11.92 -5.15 6.88
C PRO A 53 -12.98 -6.07 6.27
N SER A 54 -13.24 -7.20 6.93
CA SER A 54 -14.34 -8.07 6.52
C SER A 54 -15.68 -7.39 6.82
N ARG A 55 -16.73 -7.76 6.08
CA ARG A 55 -18.10 -7.27 6.34
C ARG A 55 -18.54 -7.45 7.80
N LYS A 56 -18.04 -8.49 8.47
CA LYS A 56 -18.32 -8.77 9.88
C LYS A 56 -17.66 -7.76 10.80
N GLU A 57 -16.38 -7.44 10.58
CA GLU A 57 -15.65 -6.44 11.37
C GLU A 57 -16.23 -5.04 11.20
N THR A 58 -16.59 -4.66 9.97
CA THR A 58 -17.27 -3.39 9.70
C THR A 58 -18.58 -3.31 10.48
N TRP A 59 -19.40 -4.36 10.42
CA TRP A 59 -20.68 -4.40 11.13
C TRP A 59 -20.51 -4.28 12.64
N ILE A 60 -19.59 -5.03 13.24
CA ILE A 60 -19.33 -5.00 14.68
C ILE A 60 -18.89 -3.60 15.12
N THR A 61 -17.95 -2.99 14.38
CA THR A 61 -17.44 -1.65 14.70
C THR A 61 -18.53 -0.58 14.55
N SER A 62 -19.37 -0.69 13.51
CA SER A 62 -20.52 0.20 13.32
C SER A 62 -21.55 0.06 14.42
N VAL A 63 -21.88 -1.17 14.85
CA VAL A 63 -22.84 -1.41 15.94
C VAL A 63 -22.32 -0.85 17.25
N MET A 64 -21.04 -1.01 17.55
CA MET A 64 -20.43 -0.43 18.76
C MET A 64 -20.61 1.09 18.80
N VAL A 65 -20.34 1.78 17.69
CA VAL A 65 -20.55 3.23 17.57
C VAL A 65 -22.04 3.58 17.63
N PHE A 66 -22.89 2.79 16.98
CA PHE A 66 -24.34 3.01 16.94
C PHE A 66 -24.96 2.98 18.34
N ILE A 67 -24.50 2.09 19.22
CA ILE A 67 -24.97 2.04 20.62
C ILE A 67 -24.65 3.34 21.35
N MET A 68 -23.42 3.86 21.23
CA MET A 68 -23.03 5.13 21.84
C MET A 68 -23.90 6.29 21.30
N VAL A 69 -24.11 6.34 19.99
CA VAL A 69 -24.95 7.35 19.35
C VAL A 69 -26.40 7.24 19.81
N ALA A 70 -26.94 6.04 19.96
CA ALA A 70 -28.29 5.83 20.47
C ALA A 70 -28.46 6.34 21.90
N ILE A 71 -27.49 6.09 22.78
CA ILE A 71 -27.49 6.61 24.15
C ILE A 71 -27.47 8.15 24.14
N ALA A 72 -26.57 8.75 23.35
CA ALA A 72 -26.50 10.20 23.22
C ALA A 72 -27.80 10.80 22.67
N ALA A 73 -28.42 10.15 21.68
CA ALA A 73 -29.69 10.58 21.09
C ALA A 73 -30.83 10.57 22.13
N VAL A 74 -30.91 9.52 22.97
CA VAL A 74 -31.89 9.47 24.07
C VAL A 74 -31.63 10.58 25.08
N PHE A 75 -30.37 10.84 25.46
CA PHE A 75 -30.03 11.93 26.36
C PHE A 75 -30.47 13.29 25.81
N PHE A 76 -30.11 13.59 24.56
CA PHE A 76 -30.51 14.85 23.92
C PHE A 76 -32.03 14.98 23.82
N PHE A 77 -32.73 13.91 23.46
CA PHE A 77 -34.20 13.91 23.41
C PHE A 77 -34.84 14.29 24.74
N VAL A 78 -34.32 13.78 25.87
CA VAL A 78 -34.80 14.14 27.21
C VAL A 78 -34.52 15.61 27.51
N VAL A 79 -33.31 16.09 27.22
CA VAL A 79 -32.92 17.49 27.44
C VAL A 79 -33.77 18.43 26.61
N ASP A 80 -33.96 18.14 25.32
CA ASP A 80 -34.78 18.95 24.41
C ASP A 80 -36.22 19.02 24.91
N THR A 81 -36.77 17.90 25.37
CA THR A 81 -38.12 17.84 25.95
C THR A 81 -38.21 18.68 27.22
N ALA A 82 -37.23 18.56 28.13
CA ALA A 82 -37.19 19.34 29.37
C ALA A 82 -37.08 20.85 29.10
N LEU A 83 -36.23 21.25 28.15
CA LEU A 83 -36.09 22.64 27.72
C LEU A 83 -37.37 23.17 27.05
N ALA A 84 -38.06 22.34 26.27
CA ALA A 84 -39.34 22.70 25.68
C ALA A 84 -40.42 22.93 26.74
N PHE A 85 -40.48 22.09 27.77
CA PHE A 85 -41.41 22.31 28.90
C PHE A 85 -41.04 23.55 29.72
N LEU A 86 -39.75 23.73 30.02
CA LEU A 86 -39.26 24.88 30.79
C LEU A 86 -39.53 26.20 30.06
N SER A 87 -39.26 26.26 28.75
CA SER A 87 -39.51 27.46 27.95
C SER A 87 -41.00 27.82 27.94
N ARG A 88 -41.90 26.84 27.75
CA ARG A 88 -43.35 27.04 27.84
C ARG A 88 -43.78 27.57 29.21
N PHE A 89 -43.20 27.04 30.29
CA PHE A 89 -43.49 27.51 31.64
C PHE A 89 -43.06 28.96 31.86
N VAL A 90 -41.87 29.34 31.36
CA VAL A 90 -41.37 30.72 31.44
C VAL A 90 -42.26 31.68 30.63
N LEU A 91 -42.66 31.30 29.42
CA LEU A 91 -43.58 32.09 28.59
C LEU A 91 -44.97 32.25 29.25
N ALA A 92 -45.45 31.21 29.93
CA ALA A 92 -46.73 31.24 30.65
C ALA A 92 -46.72 32.15 31.89
N ILE A 93 -45.57 32.44 32.47
CA ILE A 93 -45.42 33.39 33.59
C ILE A 93 -45.46 34.86 33.10
N GLY A 94 -45.08 35.10 31.83
CA GLY A 94 -45.03 36.44 31.24
C GLY A 94 -46.30 36.89 30.51
N GLN A 95 -47.32 36.02 30.43
CA GLN A 95 -48.68 36.33 29.95
C GLN A 95 -49.59 36.55 31.15
#